data_AF-A0A520RXL9-F1
#
_entry.id   AF-A0A520RXL9-F1
#
_cell.length_a   1.000
_cell.length_b   1.000
_cell.length_c   1.000
_cell.angle_alpha   90.00
_cell.angle_beta   90.00
_cell.angle_gamma   90.00
#
_symmetry.space_group_name_H-M   'P 1'
#
loop_
_entity.id
_entity.type
_entity.pdbx_description
1 polymer ?
#
loop_
_entity_poly.entity_id
_entity_poly.type
_entity_poly.pdbx_seq_one_letter_code
_entity_poly.pdbx_strand_id
1 'polypeptide(L)'
;MINGQYSDGKTSQVTPAVGGMVSKYFEVKTTSGRFLIREKITLVEISSRLGNVPRTVNFPSGAQFISEDNEAIDKMTGEHLGKKNILYAIETHLVPVIFSTIFALLVCGWLIMEGIPLGTKLVVERLPEELTKAIGAGSIDALDYSLFDSSELAASKQREVRDLLQPLLKQHSSLGASIHFRSSEGANAFALPDGSIVLTDDLFDILYDDNELIAIVYHELGHLHHRH
;
A
#
# COMPACT_ATOMS: atom_id res chain seq x y z
N MET A 1 -5.02 8.13 49.84
CA MET A 1 -6.16 7.21 50.00
C MET A 1 -7.10 7.44 48.82
N ILE A 2 -7.71 6.40 48.26
CA ILE A 2 -8.41 6.37 46.96
C ILE A 2 -9.83 5.86 47.20
N ASN A 3 -10.82 6.51 46.62
CA ASN A 3 -12.21 6.06 46.70
C ASN A 3 -12.46 4.88 45.77
N GLY A 4 -13.30 3.95 46.22
CA GLY A 4 -13.68 2.80 45.43
C GLY A 4 -14.77 1.99 46.08
N GLN A 5 -14.89 0.77 45.60
CA GLN A 5 -15.90 -0.19 45.98
C GLN A 5 -15.23 -1.46 46.47
N TYR A 6 -15.62 -1.94 47.65
CA TYR A 6 -15.11 -3.17 48.24
C TYR A 6 -16.16 -4.27 48.15
N SER A 7 -15.76 -5.45 47.69
CA SER A 7 -16.54 -6.70 47.74
C SER A 7 -15.75 -7.75 48.51
N ASP A 8 -16.44 -8.51 49.36
CA ASP A 8 -15.81 -9.53 50.21
C ASP A 8 -15.61 -10.89 49.50
N GLY A 9 -16.07 -11.03 48.26
CA GLY A 9 -15.98 -12.25 47.46
C GLY A 9 -16.83 -13.42 47.96
N LYS A 10 -17.60 -13.23 49.05
CA LYS A 10 -18.48 -14.24 49.66
C LYS A 10 -19.95 -13.88 49.46
N THR A 11 -20.24 -12.59 49.35
CA THR A 11 -21.56 -12.04 49.10
C THR A 11 -21.49 -11.12 47.88
N SER A 12 -22.60 -10.98 47.15
CA SER A 12 -22.70 -10.01 46.05
C SER A 12 -22.81 -8.56 46.54
N GLN A 13 -22.58 -8.30 47.84
CA GLN A 13 -22.69 -6.98 48.41
C GLN A 13 -21.42 -6.17 48.11
N VAL A 14 -21.62 -4.94 47.66
CA VAL A 14 -20.55 -3.98 47.40
C VAL A 14 -20.70 -2.82 48.37
N THR A 15 -19.62 -2.46 49.05
CA THR A 15 -19.61 -1.37 50.05
C THR A 15 -18.69 -0.25 49.57
N PRO A 16 -19.14 1.02 49.58
CA PRO A 16 -18.27 2.16 49.36
C PRO A 16 -17.11 2.16 50.37
N ALA A 17 -15.89 2.21 49.85
CA ALA A 17 -14.69 2.06 50.63
C ALA A 17 -13.58 2.98 50.12
N VAL A 18 -12.60 3.19 50.99
CA VAL A 18 -11.41 3.98 50.73
C VAL A 18 -10.20 3.06 50.89
N GLY A 19 -9.48 2.86 49.80
CA GLY A 19 -8.26 2.05 49.73
C GLY A 19 -7.01 2.91 49.82
N GLY A 20 -5.91 2.41 50.35
CA GLY A 20 -4.66 3.13 50.35
C GLY A 20 -3.48 2.27 50.74
N MET A 21 -2.30 2.64 50.25
CA MET A 21 -1.05 2.03 50.67
C MET A 21 -0.52 2.71 51.95
N VAL A 22 -0.22 1.91 52.97
CA VAL A 22 0.43 2.34 54.20
C VAL A 22 1.67 1.46 54.42
N SER A 23 2.85 2.03 54.22
CA SER A 23 4.13 1.31 54.24
C SER A 23 4.16 0.14 53.22
N LYS A 24 4.09 -1.12 53.68
CA LYS A 24 4.09 -2.33 52.83
C LYS A 24 2.73 -3.03 52.76
N TYR A 25 1.68 -2.39 53.25
CA TYR A 25 0.33 -2.95 53.31
C TYR A 25 -0.63 -2.13 52.46
N PHE A 26 -1.54 -2.81 51.77
CA PHE A 26 -2.72 -2.22 51.18
C PHE A 26 -3.88 -2.34 52.18
N GLU A 27 -4.42 -1.22 52.60
CA GLU A 27 -5.50 -1.11 53.58
C GLU A 27 -6.76 -0.60 52.89
N VAL A 28 -7.89 -1.24 53.17
CA VAL A 28 -9.22 -0.78 52.74
C VAL A 28 -10.07 -0.50 53.97
N LYS A 29 -10.69 0.68 54.00
CA LYS A 29 -11.55 1.15 55.09
C LYS A 29 -12.91 1.55 54.53
N THR A 30 -13.98 1.50 55.32
CA THR A 30 -15.24 2.15 54.95
C THR A 30 -15.07 3.67 54.93
N THR A 31 -15.97 4.38 54.26
CA THR A 31 -16.03 5.85 54.32
C THR A 31 -16.20 6.39 55.76
N SER A 32 -16.75 5.56 56.67
CA SER A 32 -16.86 5.84 58.10
C SER A 32 -15.61 5.50 58.94
N GLY A 33 -14.53 5.03 58.30
CA GLY A 33 -13.23 4.76 58.95
C GLY A 33 -13.06 3.36 59.55
N ARG A 34 -14.03 2.44 59.37
CA ARG A 34 -13.91 1.05 59.83
C ARG A 34 -12.97 0.27 58.92
N PHE A 35 -11.99 -0.45 59.47
CA PHE A 35 -11.12 -1.32 58.68
C PHE A 35 -11.91 -2.51 58.10
N LEU A 36 -11.73 -2.77 56.81
CA LEU A 36 -12.35 -3.88 56.08
C LEU A 36 -11.33 -4.99 55.78
N ILE A 37 -10.18 -4.64 55.21
CA ILE A 37 -9.10 -5.59 54.94
C ILE A 37 -7.74 -4.88 54.97
N ARG A 38 -6.70 -5.62 55.34
CA ARG A 38 -5.30 -5.17 55.33
C ARG A 38 -4.41 -6.34 54.91
N GLU A 39 -3.73 -6.20 53.79
CA GLU A 39 -2.85 -7.25 53.26
C GLU A 39 -1.50 -6.69 52.80
N LYS A 40 -0.48 -7.55 52.79
CA LYS A 40 0.84 -7.17 52.26
C LYS A 40 0.74 -6.95 50.76
N ILE A 41 1.30 -5.85 50.25
CA ILE A 41 1.24 -5.49 48.82
C ILE A 41 1.80 -6.58 47.89
N THR A 42 2.75 -7.38 48.38
CA THR A 42 3.34 -8.50 47.63
C THR A 42 2.39 -9.67 47.40
N LEU A 43 1.29 -9.75 48.15
CA LEU A 43 0.28 -10.80 48.05
C LEU A 43 -0.96 -10.32 47.29
N VAL A 44 -1.01 -9.04 46.92
CA VAL A 44 -2.17 -8.43 46.28
C VAL A 44 -1.90 -8.34 44.78
N GLU A 45 -2.87 -8.78 43.98
CA GLU A 45 -2.80 -8.67 42.53
C GLU A 45 -3.57 -7.44 42.06
N ILE A 46 -2.90 -6.54 41.37
CA ILE A 46 -3.51 -5.32 40.85
C ILE A 46 -3.62 -5.49 39.34
N SER A 47 -4.83 -5.30 38.80
CA SER A 47 -5.07 -5.41 37.35
C SER A 47 -4.15 -4.46 36.58
N SER A 48 -3.83 -4.76 35.32
CA SER A 48 -3.07 -3.86 34.45
C SER A 48 -3.91 -2.67 33.98
N ARG A 49 -3.27 -1.56 33.60
CA ARG A 49 -3.96 -0.42 32.99
C ARG A 49 -4.46 -0.77 31.59
N LEU A 50 -5.75 -0.54 31.35
CA LEU A 50 -6.39 -0.67 30.04
C LEU A 50 -7.34 0.53 29.83
N GLY A 51 -6.86 1.56 29.14
CA GLY A 51 -7.63 2.80 28.94
C GLY A 51 -8.16 3.40 30.25
N ASN A 52 -9.47 3.68 30.28
CA ASN A 52 -10.22 4.18 31.44
C ASN A 52 -11.02 3.10 32.19
N VAL A 53 -10.73 1.81 31.97
CA VAL A 53 -11.39 0.74 32.73
C VAL A 53 -10.98 0.84 34.21
N PRO A 54 -11.93 0.74 35.16
CA PRO A 54 -11.63 0.78 36.58
C PRO A 54 -10.62 -0.31 36.98
N ARG A 55 -9.65 0.07 37.82
CA ARG A 55 -8.61 -0.84 38.29
C ARG A 55 -9.14 -1.69 39.45
N THR A 56 -8.81 -2.96 39.43
CA THR A 56 -9.23 -3.93 40.44
C THR A 56 -8.01 -4.42 41.22
N VAL A 57 -8.14 -4.41 42.53
CA VAL A 57 -7.15 -4.88 43.50
C VAL A 57 -7.73 -6.17 44.12
N ASN A 58 -7.15 -7.30 43.76
CA ASN A 58 -7.56 -8.63 44.21
C ASN A 58 -6.75 -9.05 45.43
N PHE A 59 -7.45 -9.47 46.48
CA PHE A 59 -6.84 -9.98 47.71
C PHE A 59 -6.84 -11.52 47.72
N PRO A 60 -5.85 -12.17 48.37
CA PRO A 60 -5.80 -13.64 48.48
C PRO A 60 -7.03 -14.28 49.10
N SER A 61 -7.77 -13.52 49.92
CA SER A 61 -9.01 -13.94 50.57
C SER A 61 -10.19 -14.08 49.60
N GLY A 62 -10.03 -13.68 48.33
CA GLY A 62 -11.10 -13.57 47.33
C GLY A 62 -11.82 -12.21 47.34
N ALA A 63 -11.50 -11.33 48.29
CA ALA A 63 -12.02 -9.97 48.32
C ALA A 63 -11.45 -9.12 47.18
N GLN A 64 -12.18 -8.09 46.78
CA GLN A 64 -11.79 -7.18 45.69
C GLN A 64 -12.05 -5.73 46.08
N PHE A 65 -11.15 -4.85 45.67
CA PHE A 65 -11.35 -3.40 45.73
C PHE A 65 -11.23 -2.81 44.33
N ILE A 66 -12.30 -2.16 43.86
CA ILE A 66 -12.40 -1.58 42.52
C ILE A 66 -12.40 -0.06 42.64
N SER A 67 -11.54 0.62 41.89
CA SER A 67 -11.49 2.08 41.85
C SER A 67 -11.42 2.59 40.42
N GLU A 68 -12.13 3.69 40.17
CA GLU A 68 -12.10 4.43 38.90
C GLU A 68 -10.90 5.40 38.83
N ASP A 69 -10.26 5.69 39.96
CA ASP A 69 -9.13 6.61 40.05
C ASP A 69 -7.81 5.88 39.73
N ASN A 70 -7.65 5.64 38.44
CA ASN A 70 -6.52 4.92 37.85
C ASN A 70 -5.19 5.64 38.11
N GLU A 71 -5.18 6.98 38.11
CA GLU A 71 -3.97 7.77 38.35
C GLU A 71 -3.47 7.67 39.78
N ALA A 72 -4.39 7.67 40.76
CA ALA A 72 -4.01 7.49 42.15
C ALA A 72 -3.48 6.07 42.42
N ILE A 73 -4.03 5.05 41.76
CA ILE A 73 -3.52 3.67 41.87
C ILE A 73 -2.11 3.58 41.29
N ASP A 74 -1.87 4.16 40.11
CA ASP A 74 -0.55 4.13 39.46
C ASP A 74 0.51 4.84 40.32
N LYS A 75 0.17 5.99 40.93
CA LYS A 75 1.05 6.71 41.88
C LYS A 75 1.37 5.87 43.12
N MET A 76 0.44 5.04 43.58
CA MET A 76 0.64 4.19 44.76
C MET A 76 1.47 2.94 44.47
N THR A 77 1.29 2.31 43.31
CA THR A 77 2.00 1.08 42.98
C THR A 77 3.42 1.31 42.49
N GLY A 78 3.74 2.54 42.05
CA GLY A 78 4.97 2.83 41.32
C GLY A 78 5.06 2.01 40.03
N GLU A 79 5.96 2.36 39.13
CA GLU A 79 6.20 1.62 37.88
C GLU A 79 6.69 0.17 38.09
N HIS A 80 6.73 -0.33 39.32
CA HIS A 80 7.35 -1.60 39.70
C HIS A 80 6.53 -2.85 39.38
N LEU A 81 5.27 -2.75 38.97
CA LEU A 81 4.39 -3.92 38.77
C LEU A 81 3.71 -4.00 37.39
N GLY A 82 3.92 -3.01 36.51
CA GLY A 82 3.35 -3.02 35.16
C GLY A 82 4.42 -3.39 34.13
N LYS A 83 4.35 -4.60 33.53
CA LYS A 83 5.10 -4.89 32.30
C LYS A 83 4.82 -3.77 31.30
N LYS A 84 5.87 -3.09 30.81
CA LYS A 84 5.77 -2.05 29.78
C LYS A 84 5.02 -2.61 28.59
N ASN A 85 3.75 -2.21 28.47
CA ASN A 85 2.84 -2.74 27.47
C ASN A 85 3.18 -2.03 26.17
N ILE A 86 3.91 -2.70 25.27
CA ILE A 86 4.31 -2.16 23.96
C ILE A 86 3.06 -1.67 23.20
N LEU A 87 1.92 -2.33 23.43
CA LEU A 87 0.62 -1.93 22.92
C LEU A 87 0.19 -0.53 23.41
N TYR A 88 0.37 -0.23 24.70
CA TYR A 88 0.09 1.11 25.25
C TYR A 88 1.04 2.16 24.66
N ALA A 89 2.31 1.82 24.45
CA ALA A 89 3.26 2.75 23.82
C ALA A 89 2.91 3.06 22.35
N ILE A 90 2.42 2.06 21.60
CA ILE A 90 1.93 2.24 20.22
C ILE A 90 0.64 3.05 20.19
N GLU A 91 -0.27 2.80 21.13
CA GLU A 91 -1.57 3.48 21.22
C GLU A 91 -1.44 4.92 21.73
N THR A 92 -0.45 5.21 22.57
CA THR A 92 -0.27 6.54 23.19
C THR A 92 0.52 7.51 22.30
N HIS A 93 1.30 7.01 21.33
CA HIS A 93 2.15 7.87 20.49
C HIS A 93 1.71 7.81 19.02
N LEU A 94 1.06 8.89 18.57
CA LEU A 94 0.66 9.10 17.16
C LEU A 94 1.86 9.12 16.18
N VAL A 95 3.06 9.43 16.67
CA VAL A 95 4.28 9.59 15.86
C VAL A 95 4.70 8.29 15.14
N PRO A 96 4.87 7.13 15.81
CA PRO A 96 5.18 5.87 15.13
C PRO A 96 4.09 5.40 14.17
N VAL A 97 2.81 5.66 14.46
CA VAL A 97 1.70 5.35 13.55
C VAL A 97 1.85 6.15 12.26
N ILE A 98 2.00 7.49 12.36
CA ILE A 98 2.20 8.37 11.20
C ILE A 98 3.44 7.94 10.40
N PHE A 99 4.55 7.65 11.08
CA PHE A 99 5.78 7.20 10.43
C PHE A 99 5.58 5.88 9.68
N SER A 100 4.93 4.89 10.30
CA SER A 100 4.66 3.59 9.66
C SER A 100 3.74 3.72 8.45
N THR A 101 2.74 4.60 8.52
CA THR A 101 1.82 4.89 7.41
C THR A 101 2.57 5.57 6.25
N ILE A 102 3.37 6.60 6.53
CA ILE A 102 4.17 7.29 5.50
C ILE A 102 5.17 6.30 4.87
N PHE A 103 5.84 5.50 5.68
CA PHE A 103 6.78 4.49 5.20
C PHE A 103 6.09 3.47 4.28
N ALA A 104 4.91 2.96 4.67
CA ALA A 104 4.14 2.05 3.83
C ALA A 104 3.74 2.69 2.50
N LEU A 105 3.29 3.96 2.52
CA LEU A 105 2.96 4.70 1.29
C LEU A 105 4.18 4.88 0.38
N LEU A 106 5.35 5.21 0.94
CA LEU A 106 6.60 5.34 0.18
C LEU A 106 7.03 4.01 -0.44
N VAL A 107 6.95 2.91 0.30
CA VAL A 107 7.27 1.57 -0.21
C VAL A 107 6.29 1.18 -1.32
N CYS A 108 4.99 1.40 -1.15
CA CYS A 108 4.02 1.16 -2.21
C CYS A 108 4.29 2.02 -3.45
N GLY A 109 4.56 3.31 -3.27
CA GLY A 109 4.92 4.21 -4.36
C GLY A 109 6.18 3.75 -5.09
N TRP A 110 7.22 3.35 -4.35
CA TRP A 110 8.45 2.81 -4.92
C TRP A 110 8.23 1.48 -5.64
N LEU A 111 7.40 0.57 -5.11
CA LEU A 111 7.08 -0.70 -5.79
C LEU A 111 6.33 -0.47 -7.10
N ILE A 112 5.44 0.52 -7.16
CA ILE A 112 4.72 0.86 -8.39
C ILE A 112 5.67 1.48 -9.41
N MET A 113 6.50 2.44 -8.98
CA MET A 113 7.40 3.18 -9.88
C MET A 113 8.60 2.35 -10.35
N GLU A 114 9.17 1.51 -9.49
CA GLU A 114 10.43 0.80 -9.74
C GLU A 114 10.27 -0.72 -9.66
N GLY A 115 9.48 -1.22 -8.71
CA GLY A 115 9.29 -2.66 -8.50
C GLY A 115 8.64 -3.36 -9.70
N ILE A 116 7.56 -2.78 -10.24
CA ILE A 116 6.88 -3.30 -11.42
C ILE A 116 7.79 -3.24 -12.66
N PRO A 117 8.40 -2.10 -13.03
CA PRO A 117 9.28 -2.05 -14.21
C PRO A 117 10.50 -2.96 -14.13
N LEU A 118 11.06 -3.16 -12.94
CA LEU A 118 12.19 -4.09 -12.77
C LEU A 118 11.74 -5.54 -13.00
N GLY A 119 10.57 -5.90 -12.47
CA GLY A 119 9.98 -7.22 -12.65
C GLY A 119 9.61 -7.50 -14.10
N THR A 120 9.03 -6.53 -14.81
CA THR A 120 8.64 -6.70 -16.22
C THR A 120 9.85 -6.92 -17.12
N LYS A 121 10.95 -6.17 -16.96
CA LYS A 121 12.19 -6.37 -17.74
C LYS A 121 12.70 -7.81 -17.68
N LEU A 122 12.72 -8.40 -16.48
CA LEU A 122 13.13 -9.79 -16.25
C LEU A 122 12.23 -10.82 -16.94
N VAL A 123 10.93 -10.52 -17.05
CA VAL A 123 9.95 -11.38 -17.69
C VAL A 123 10.04 -11.25 -19.22
N VAL A 124 10.11 -10.02 -19.73
CA VAL A 124 10.12 -9.75 -21.18
C VAL A 124 11.33 -10.37 -21.87
N GLU A 125 12.51 -10.31 -21.25
CA GLU A 125 13.73 -10.95 -21.78
C GLU A 125 13.62 -12.48 -21.94
N ARG A 126 12.67 -13.11 -21.25
CA ARG A 126 12.47 -14.57 -21.27
C ARG A 126 11.19 -15.00 -21.98
N LEU A 127 10.45 -14.07 -22.59
CA LEU A 127 9.24 -14.40 -23.33
C LEU A 127 9.58 -15.13 -24.64
N PRO A 128 8.95 -16.29 -24.91
CA PRO A 128 9.02 -16.93 -26.22
C PRO A 128 8.44 -16.04 -27.31
N GLU A 129 9.02 -16.08 -28.52
CA GLU A 129 8.56 -15.25 -29.64
C GLU A 129 7.11 -15.52 -30.04
N GLU A 130 6.65 -16.76 -29.86
CA GLU A 130 5.28 -17.17 -30.16
C GLU A 130 4.28 -16.43 -29.28
N LEU A 131 4.64 -16.19 -28.02
CA LEU A 131 3.78 -15.48 -27.08
C LEU A 131 3.75 -13.97 -27.38
N THR A 132 4.90 -13.38 -27.72
CA THR A 132 4.96 -11.98 -28.17
C THR A 132 4.11 -11.76 -29.41
N LYS A 133 4.20 -12.66 -30.39
CA LYS A 133 3.35 -12.63 -31.59
C LYS A 133 1.87 -12.86 -31.27
N ALA A 134 1.55 -13.74 -30.32
CA ALA A 134 0.16 -13.97 -29.91
C ALA A 134 -0.45 -12.76 -29.18
N ILE A 135 0.34 -12.01 -28.42
CA ILE A 135 -0.09 -10.75 -27.79
C ILE A 135 -0.26 -9.67 -28.86
N GLY A 136 0.66 -9.58 -29.81
CA GLY A 136 0.57 -8.64 -30.94
C GLY A 136 -0.57 -8.98 -31.91
N ALA A 137 -0.89 -10.26 -32.09
CA ALA A 137 -1.94 -10.71 -32.99
C ALA A 137 -3.31 -10.17 -32.56
N GLY A 138 -3.91 -9.36 -33.43
CA GLY A 138 -5.17 -8.67 -33.15
C GLY A 138 -5.02 -7.39 -32.32
N SER A 139 -3.80 -6.92 -32.04
CA SER A 139 -3.57 -5.62 -31.40
C SER A 139 -4.09 -4.48 -32.28
N ILE A 140 -3.82 -4.51 -33.59
CA ILE A 140 -4.39 -3.54 -34.54
C ILE A 140 -5.91 -3.62 -34.51
N ASP A 141 -6.50 -4.81 -34.61
CA ASP A 141 -7.96 -4.95 -34.64
C ASP A 141 -8.62 -4.44 -33.35
N ALA A 142 -7.96 -4.62 -32.19
CA ALA A 142 -8.42 -4.09 -30.91
C ALA A 142 -8.31 -2.56 -30.83
N LEU A 143 -7.24 -1.98 -31.39
CA LEU A 143 -7.05 -0.53 -31.47
C LEU A 143 -8.03 0.08 -32.48
N ASP A 144 -8.30 -0.57 -33.60
CA ASP A 144 -9.30 -0.17 -34.60
C ASP A 144 -10.73 -0.16 -34.03
N TYR A 145 -11.01 -0.96 -32.99
CA TYR A 145 -12.32 -0.94 -32.34
C TYR A 145 -12.53 0.28 -31.42
N SER A 146 -11.45 0.88 -30.91
CA SER A 146 -11.52 1.82 -29.78
C SER A 146 -10.84 3.17 -29.99
N LEU A 147 -9.81 3.23 -30.83
CA LEU A 147 -8.89 4.37 -30.93
C LEU A 147 -8.62 4.81 -32.37
N PHE A 148 -8.74 3.92 -33.35
CA PHE A 148 -8.42 4.23 -34.74
C PHE A 148 -9.60 4.14 -35.68
N ASP A 149 -9.65 5.09 -36.60
CA ASP A 149 -10.51 5.06 -37.77
C ASP A 149 -9.70 4.62 -39.01
N SER A 150 -10.44 4.28 -40.06
CA SER A 150 -9.83 4.03 -41.36
C SER A 150 -9.09 5.29 -41.85
N SER A 151 -7.88 5.10 -42.39
CA SER A 151 -7.08 6.20 -42.93
C SER A 151 -7.83 6.96 -44.04
N GLU A 152 -7.78 8.28 -43.95
CA GLU A 152 -8.31 9.25 -44.90
C GLU A 152 -7.29 9.61 -45.99
N LEU A 153 -6.04 9.16 -45.86
CA LEU A 153 -5.00 9.37 -46.86
C LEU A 153 -5.40 8.77 -48.21
N ALA A 154 -5.18 9.55 -49.28
CA ALA A 154 -5.36 9.08 -50.64
C ALA A 154 -4.54 7.81 -50.91
N ALA A 155 -5.14 6.84 -51.61
CA ALA A 155 -4.47 5.58 -51.94
C ALA A 155 -3.15 5.76 -52.72
N SER A 156 -3.01 6.85 -53.48
CA SER A 156 -1.76 7.25 -54.13
C SER A 156 -0.67 7.61 -53.13
N LYS A 157 -0.99 8.38 -52.09
CA LYS A 157 -0.04 8.79 -51.04
C LYS A 157 0.41 7.59 -50.22
N GLN A 158 -0.52 6.72 -49.82
CA GLN A 158 -0.16 5.48 -49.13
C GLN A 158 0.74 4.59 -49.98
N ARG A 159 0.54 4.56 -51.31
CA ARG A 159 1.41 3.80 -52.22
C ARG A 159 2.79 4.41 -52.32
N GLU A 160 2.88 5.72 -52.50
CA GLU A 160 4.15 6.48 -52.51
C GLU A 160 4.97 6.19 -51.25
N VAL A 161 4.34 6.28 -50.07
CA VAL A 161 5.00 6.00 -48.78
C VAL A 161 5.44 4.53 -48.68
N ARG A 162 4.60 3.58 -49.11
CA ARG A 162 4.98 2.16 -49.13
C ARG A 162 6.17 1.91 -50.05
N ASP A 163 6.20 2.53 -51.22
CA ASP A 163 7.28 2.38 -52.19
C ASP A 163 8.59 3.00 -51.66
N LEU A 164 8.50 4.16 -51.00
CA LEU A 164 9.62 4.81 -50.32
C LEU A 164 10.22 3.94 -49.22
N LEU A 165 9.38 3.32 -48.37
CA LEU A 165 9.82 2.50 -47.24
C LEU A 165 10.15 1.05 -47.62
N GLN A 166 9.74 0.58 -48.79
CA GLN A 166 9.94 -0.82 -49.19
C GLN A 166 11.41 -1.29 -49.15
N PRO A 167 12.41 -0.52 -49.65
CA PRO A 167 13.81 -0.93 -49.59
C PRO A 167 14.29 -1.10 -48.14
N LEU A 168 13.87 -0.20 -47.25
CA LEU A 168 14.18 -0.22 -45.83
C LEU A 168 13.62 -1.50 -45.17
N LEU A 169 12.35 -1.79 -45.38
CA LEU A 169 11.71 -2.98 -44.80
C LEU A 169 12.32 -4.29 -45.34
N LYS A 170 12.72 -4.33 -46.61
CA LYS A 170 13.41 -5.48 -47.21
C LYS A 170 14.77 -5.75 -46.54
N GLN A 171 15.54 -4.70 -46.25
CA GLN A 171 16.82 -4.82 -45.55
C GLN A 171 16.64 -5.42 -44.14
N HIS A 172 15.51 -5.15 -43.49
CA HIS A 172 15.18 -5.63 -42.15
C HIS A 172 14.08 -6.70 -42.13
N SER A 173 13.98 -7.51 -43.20
CA SER A 173 12.91 -8.50 -43.40
C SER A 173 12.77 -9.53 -42.28
N SER A 174 13.84 -9.79 -41.51
CA SER A 174 13.80 -10.68 -40.33
C SER A 174 12.88 -10.19 -39.21
N LEU A 175 12.60 -8.87 -39.15
CA LEU A 175 11.68 -8.28 -38.18
C LEU A 175 10.21 -8.48 -38.54
N GLY A 176 9.90 -8.90 -39.77
CA GLY A 176 8.52 -9.10 -40.22
C GLY A 176 7.68 -7.81 -40.27
N ALA A 177 8.32 -6.65 -40.42
CA ALA A 177 7.65 -5.37 -40.27
C ALA A 177 6.65 -5.07 -41.40
N SER A 178 5.48 -4.53 -41.05
CA SER A 178 4.42 -4.15 -42.01
C SER A 178 3.85 -2.77 -41.72
N ILE A 179 3.59 -1.95 -42.76
CA ILE A 179 3.10 -0.57 -42.60
C ILE A 179 1.57 -0.52 -42.66
N HIS A 180 0.97 0.12 -41.66
CA HIS A 180 -0.46 0.39 -41.57
C HIS A 180 -0.71 1.88 -41.43
N PHE A 181 -1.68 2.40 -42.19
CA PHE A 181 -2.11 3.79 -42.09
C PHE A 181 -3.43 3.83 -41.33
N ARG A 182 -3.57 4.77 -40.40
CA ARG A 182 -4.78 4.95 -39.58
C ARG A 182 -5.08 6.42 -39.34
N SER A 183 -6.35 6.75 -39.19
CA SER A 183 -6.75 8.07 -38.71
C SER A 183 -6.94 8.01 -37.19
N SER A 184 -6.43 9.03 -36.49
CA SER A 184 -6.52 9.17 -35.03
C SER A 184 -6.26 10.61 -34.64
N GLU A 185 -6.67 11.02 -33.43
CA GLU A 185 -6.31 12.34 -32.93
C GLU A 185 -4.79 12.46 -32.69
N GLY A 186 -4.11 13.26 -33.52
CA GLY A 186 -2.71 13.63 -33.34
C GLY A 186 -1.72 12.85 -34.20
N ALA A 187 -0.63 13.54 -34.55
CA ALA A 187 0.49 13.01 -35.30
C ALA A 187 1.28 11.98 -34.46
N ASN A 188 1.35 10.74 -34.94
CA ASN A 188 2.02 9.66 -34.23
C ASN A 188 2.51 8.57 -35.18
N ALA A 189 3.54 7.85 -34.73
CA ALA A 189 4.04 6.61 -35.33
C ALA A 189 4.50 5.68 -34.22
N PHE A 190 4.15 4.39 -34.30
CA PHE A 190 4.62 3.41 -33.32
C PHE A 190 4.62 1.98 -33.89
N ALA A 191 5.50 1.14 -33.38
CA ALA A 191 5.53 -0.29 -33.67
C ALA A 191 4.78 -1.13 -32.63
N LEU A 192 4.12 -2.19 -33.10
CA LEU A 192 3.44 -3.20 -32.30
C LEU A 192 4.26 -4.50 -32.23
N PRO A 193 4.05 -5.34 -31.19
CA PRO A 193 4.85 -6.55 -30.99
C PRO A 193 4.77 -7.60 -32.11
N ASP A 194 3.75 -7.55 -32.96
CA ASP A 194 3.59 -8.42 -34.14
C ASP A 194 4.40 -7.97 -35.36
N GLY A 195 5.11 -6.84 -35.26
CA GLY A 195 5.85 -6.22 -36.36
C GLY A 195 5.06 -5.15 -37.12
N SER A 196 3.81 -4.89 -36.75
CA SER A 196 3.04 -3.84 -37.41
C SER A 196 3.52 -2.44 -36.98
N ILE A 197 3.81 -1.57 -37.95
CA ILE A 197 4.15 -0.16 -37.74
C ILE A 197 2.94 0.66 -38.18
N VAL A 198 2.35 1.40 -37.25
CA VAL A 198 1.20 2.28 -37.49
C VAL A 198 1.69 3.70 -37.71
N LEU A 199 1.24 4.34 -38.80
CA LEU A 199 1.48 5.74 -39.11
C LEU A 199 0.13 6.45 -39.13
N THR A 200 -0.03 7.52 -38.33
CA THR A 200 -1.29 8.27 -38.31
C THR A 200 -1.35 9.31 -39.43
N ASP A 201 -2.55 9.63 -39.90
CA ASP A 201 -2.73 10.56 -41.02
C ASP A 201 -2.19 11.97 -40.68
N ASP A 202 -2.48 12.47 -39.47
CA ASP A 202 -1.98 13.77 -38.95
C ASP A 202 -0.43 13.87 -38.96
N LEU A 203 0.28 12.73 -38.95
CA LEU A 203 1.74 12.73 -39.07
C LEU A 203 2.20 13.39 -40.38
N PHE A 204 1.44 13.19 -41.46
CA PHE A 204 1.80 13.70 -42.78
C PHE A 204 1.54 15.20 -42.94
N ASP A 205 0.81 15.81 -42.01
CA ASP A 205 0.61 17.27 -41.96
C ASP A 205 1.80 17.99 -41.31
N ILE A 206 2.57 17.29 -40.47
CA ILE A 206 3.72 17.86 -39.75
C ILE A 206 5.07 17.50 -40.35
N LEU A 207 5.13 16.48 -41.21
CA LEU A 207 6.36 16.07 -41.89
C LEU A 207 6.79 17.11 -42.92
N TYR A 208 8.06 17.52 -42.86
CA TYR A 208 8.64 18.45 -43.84
C TYR A 208 9.14 17.73 -45.09
N ASP A 209 9.75 16.56 -44.94
CA ASP A 209 10.29 15.78 -46.04
C ASP A 209 10.28 14.26 -45.79
N ASP A 210 10.61 13.50 -46.83
CA ASP A 210 10.66 12.04 -46.80
C ASP A 210 11.75 11.48 -45.86
N ASN A 211 12.82 12.23 -45.60
CA ASN A 211 13.90 11.78 -44.70
C ASN A 211 13.43 11.77 -43.25
N GLU A 212 12.57 12.71 -42.85
CA GLU A 212 11.95 12.70 -41.52
C GLU A 212 11.11 11.45 -41.31
N LEU A 213 10.29 11.08 -42.31
CA LEU A 213 9.51 9.85 -42.27
C LEU A 213 10.40 8.60 -42.17
N ILE A 214 11.47 8.56 -42.96
CA ILE A 214 12.45 7.46 -42.92
C ILE A 214 13.11 7.38 -41.53
N ALA A 215 13.47 8.51 -40.93
CA ALA A 215 14.08 8.56 -39.61
C ALA A 215 13.13 8.03 -38.52
N ILE A 216 11.85 8.43 -38.57
CA ILE A 216 10.80 7.92 -37.68
C ILE A 216 10.65 6.41 -37.84
N VAL A 217 10.52 5.90 -39.08
CA VAL A 217 10.36 4.46 -39.31
C VAL A 217 11.61 3.68 -38.87
N TYR A 218 12.81 4.24 -39.02
CA TYR A 218 14.03 3.64 -38.45
C TYR A 218 14.00 3.57 -36.93
N HIS A 219 13.48 4.60 -36.25
CA HIS A 219 13.28 4.58 -34.81
C HIS A 219 12.35 3.44 -34.40
N GLU A 220 11.22 3.28 -35.11
CA GLU A 220 10.25 2.21 -34.87
C GLU A 220 10.81 0.80 -35.15
N LEU A 221 11.59 0.65 -36.22
CA LEU A 221 12.32 -0.60 -36.48
C LEU A 221 13.35 -0.91 -35.37
N GLY A 222 13.93 0.13 -34.76
CA GLY A 222 14.78 0.00 -33.58
C GLY A 222 14.03 -0.58 -32.39
N HIS A 223 12.81 -0.10 -32.10
CA HIS A 223 11.96 -0.65 -31.04
C HIS A 223 11.63 -2.12 -31.29
N LEU A 224 11.29 -2.49 -32.53
CA LEU A 224 11.07 -3.90 -32.91
C LEU A 224 12.33 -4.75 -32.73
N HIS A 225 13.49 -4.24 -33.15
CA HIS A 225 14.75 -4.97 -33.05
C HIS A 225 15.15 -5.22 -31.59
N HIS A 226 14.96 -4.23 -30.73
CA HIS A 226 15.29 -4.31 -29.30
C HIS A 226 14.17 -4.83 -28.41
N ARG A 227 12.98 -5.10 -28.98
CA ARG A 227 11.77 -5.55 -28.25
C ARG A 227 11.40 -4.61 -27.10
N HIS A 228 11.38 -3.31 -27.40
CA HIS A 228 10.96 -2.26 -26.46
C HIS A 228 9.45 -2.22 -26.26
#